data_AF-G2YJ32-F1
#
_entry.id   AF-G2YJ32-F1
#
_cell.length_a   1.000
_cell.length_b   1.000
_cell.length_c   1.000
_cell.angle_alpha   90.00
_cell.angle_beta   90.00
_cell.angle_gamma   90.00
#
_symmetry.space_group_name_H-M   'P 1'
#
loop_
_entity.id
_entity.type
_entity.pdbx_description
1 polymer ?
#
loop_
_entity_poly.entity_id
_entity_poly.type
_entity_poly.pdbx_seq_one_letter_code
_entity_poly.pdbx_strand_id
1 'polypeptide(L)'
;MSPQLEKVLKLTSFRYKRPEYSDKEFHDFCTDHGLKAAKIQQRHGALKIAQYHTPPACKKLLTDMIPFALQPGWALEEHDLMVQVWVRTTNDMAAIFTDPEFQMLVGGSTPEVQDKAHITAGWEEVFVEDNKIVECPFPPYEERSAVGAGSTLFGLDKIAEGTKI
;
A
#
# COMPACT_ATOMS: atom_id res chain seq x y z
N MET A 1 -6.31 -15.85 -13.30
CA MET A 1 -6.72 -16.95 -12.38
C MET A 1 -8.21 -16.77 -12.13
N SER A 2 -8.97 -17.78 -11.69
CA SER A 2 -10.36 -17.50 -11.29
C SER A 2 -10.33 -16.51 -10.12
N PRO A 3 -11.17 -15.46 -10.11
CA PRO A 3 -11.23 -14.50 -9.01
C PRO A 3 -11.59 -15.25 -7.74
N GLN A 4 -10.60 -15.45 -6.87
CA GLN A 4 -10.86 -16.03 -5.56
C GLN A 4 -11.26 -14.88 -4.64
N LEU A 5 -12.48 -14.95 -4.11
CA LEU A 5 -12.93 -14.08 -3.03
C LEU A 5 -12.20 -14.46 -1.75
N GLU A 6 -10.95 -14.05 -1.66
CA GLU A 6 -10.16 -14.23 -0.46
C GLU A 6 -10.32 -13.03 0.46
N LYS A 7 -10.53 -13.29 1.75
CA LYS A 7 -10.45 -12.26 2.79
C LYS A 7 -8.99 -11.86 2.96
N VAL A 8 -8.66 -10.69 2.44
CA VAL A 8 -7.30 -10.15 2.49
C VAL A 8 -7.31 -8.75 3.07
N LEU A 9 -6.49 -8.55 4.09
CA LEU A 9 -6.19 -7.23 4.64
C LEU A 9 -5.21 -6.55 3.71
N LYS A 10 -5.54 -5.35 3.25
CA LYS A 10 -4.72 -4.49 2.41
C LYS A 10 -4.25 -3.30 3.21
N LEU A 11 -2.94 -3.12 3.34
CA LEU A 11 -2.34 -1.87 3.80
C LEU A 11 -1.88 -1.07 2.59
N THR A 12 -2.14 0.24 2.59
CA THR A 12 -1.65 1.17 1.57
C THR A 12 -0.92 2.32 2.24
N SER A 13 0.29 2.61 1.76
CA SER A 13 1.03 3.82 2.14
C SER A 13 1.16 4.74 0.93
N PHE A 14 0.94 6.03 1.16
CA PHE A 14 1.08 7.09 0.18
C PHE A 14 2.37 7.84 0.48
N ARG A 15 3.30 7.84 -0.47
CA ARG A 15 4.64 8.39 -0.35
C ARG A 15 4.82 9.57 -1.29
N TYR A 16 5.54 10.57 -0.81
CA TYR A 16 5.80 11.81 -1.52
C TYR A 16 7.29 11.89 -1.85
N LYS A 17 7.61 12.21 -3.09
CA LYS A 17 8.98 12.40 -3.57
C LYS A 17 9.53 13.71 -3.01
N ARG A 18 10.82 13.76 -2.68
CA ARG A 18 11.46 15.05 -2.34
C ARG A 18 11.69 15.89 -3.60
N PRO A 19 11.42 17.21 -3.57
CA PRO A 19 11.44 18.06 -4.77
C PRO A 19 12.81 18.14 -5.46
N GLU A 20 13.90 17.89 -4.73
CA GLU A 20 15.27 17.88 -5.25
C GLU A 20 15.60 16.68 -6.17
N TYR A 21 14.77 15.63 -6.18
CA TYR A 21 14.96 14.46 -7.05
C TYR A 21 14.04 14.50 -8.28
N SER A 22 14.54 14.05 -9.42
CA SER A 22 13.73 13.85 -10.61
C SER A 22 12.75 12.69 -10.46
N ASP A 23 11.70 12.67 -11.28
CA ASP A 23 10.72 11.57 -11.29
C ASP A 23 11.38 10.23 -11.66
N LYS A 24 12.41 10.27 -12.50
CA LYS A 24 13.18 9.08 -12.90
C LYS A 24 14.02 8.55 -11.74
N GLU A 25 14.76 9.40 -11.04
CA GLU A 25 15.57 8.99 -9.88
C GLU A 25 14.68 8.38 -8.80
N PHE A 26 13.55 9.02 -8.52
CA PHE A 26 12.56 8.50 -7.57
C PHE A 26 11.99 7.15 -8.01
N HIS A 27 11.60 7.00 -9.27
CA HIS A 27 11.10 5.72 -9.80
C HIS A 27 12.14 4.59 -9.66
N ASP A 28 13.39 4.85 -10.06
CA ASP A 28 14.47 3.86 -10.03
C ASP A 28 14.75 3.43 -8.59
N PHE A 29 14.80 4.39 -7.66
CA PHE A 29 14.89 4.14 -6.23
C PHE A 29 13.72 3.28 -5.73
N CYS A 30 12.48 3.67 -6.02
CA CYS A 30 11.28 2.98 -5.56
C CYS A 30 11.19 1.55 -6.10
N THR A 31 11.66 1.31 -7.33
CA THR A 31 11.69 -0.02 -7.94
C THR A 31 12.67 -0.94 -7.23
N ASP A 32 13.92 -0.48 -7.02
CA ASP A 32 14.95 -1.26 -6.30
C ASP A 32 14.57 -1.49 -4.84
N HIS A 33 14.16 -0.43 -4.13
CA HIS A 33 13.71 -0.48 -2.74
C HIS A 33 12.49 -1.38 -2.58
N GLY A 34 11.52 -1.25 -3.49
CA GLY A 34 10.30 -2.07 -3.52
C GLY A 34 10.58 -3.55 -3.66
N LEU A 35 11.52 -3.94 -4.54
CA LEU A 35 11.90 -5.34 -4.72
C LEU A 35 12.60 -5.91 -3.48
N LYS A 36 13.44 -5.12 -2.80
CA LYS A 36 14.08 -5.51 -1.53
C LYS A 36 13.04 -5.71 -0.43
N ALA A 37 12.13 -4.75 -0.27
CA ALA A 37 11.03 -4.84 0.69
C ALA A 37 10.14 -6.06 0.41
N ALA A 38 9.84 -6.33 -0.86
CA ALA A 38 8.97 -7.43 -1.24
C ALA A 38 9.53 -8.81 -0.88
N LYS A 39 10.86 -9.00 -1.01
CA LYS A 39 11.51 -10.24 -0.56
C LYS A 39 11.34 -10.49 0.93
N ILE A 40 11.43 -9.44 1.74
CA ILE A 40 11.26 -9.54 3.20
C ILE A 40 9.79 -9.83 3.53
N GLN A 41 8.88 -9.04 2.95
CA GLN A 41 7.45 -9.14 3.18
C GLN A 41 6.87 -10.51 2.79
N GLN A 42 7.37 -11.10 1.70
CA GLN A 42 6.98 -12.44 1.26
C GLN A 42 7.30 -13.52 2.32
N ARG A 43 8.41 -13.40 3.06
CA ARG A 43 8.77 -14.36 4.13
C ARG A 43 7.73 -14.41 5.26
N HIS A 44 7.00 -13.31 5.44
CA HIS A 44 5.98 -13.14 6.47
C HIS A 44 4.55 -13.28 5.93
N GLY A 45 4.37 -13.86 4.74
CA GLY A 45 3.04 -14.20 4.23
C GLY A 45 2.34 -13.10 3.41
N ALA A 46 3.07 -12.09 2.93
CA ALA A 46 2.51 -11.16 1.94
C ALA A 46 2.08 -11.92 0.68
N LEU A 47 0.80 -11.80 0.33
CA LEU A 47 0.18 -12.46 -0.82
C LEU A 47 0.42 -11.69 -2.13
N LYS A 48 0.40 -10.36 -2.02
CA LYS A 48 0.59 -9.43 -3.13
C LYS A 48 1.25 -8.18 -2.60
N ILE A 49 2.12 -7.60 -3.42
CA ILE A 49 2.69 -6.28 -3.20
C ILE A 49 2.64 -5.56 -4.53
N ALA A 50 2.17 -4.32 -4.50
CA ALA A 50 2.06 -3.50 -5.70
C ALA A 50 2.48 -2.07 -5.41
N GLN A 51 3.17 -1.48 -6.38
CA GLN A 51 3.47 -0.06 -6.42
C GLN A 51 2.62 0.59 -7.50
N TYR A 52 1.91 1.66 -7.15
CA TYR A 52 1.19 2.51 -8.09
C TYR A 52 1.90 3.86 -8.16
N HIS A 53 2.63 4.08 -9.25
CA HIS A 53 3.40 5.30 -9.49
C HIS A 53 2.49 6.35 -10.14
N THR A 54 2.54 7.57 -9.64
CA THR A 54 1.66 8.67 -10.06
C THR A 54 2.46 9.88 -10.53
N PRO A 55 3.31 9.73 -11.57
CA PRO A 55 4.15 10.82 -12.03
C PRO A 55 3.29 11.98 -12.56
N PRO A 56 3.81 13.23 -12.55
CA PRO A 56 3.09 14.41 -13.02
C PRO A 56 2.48 14.26 -14.41
N ALA A 57 3.17 13.59 -15.34
CA ALA A 57 2.67 13.35 -16.69
C ALA A 57 1.36 12.53 -16.72
N CYS A 58 1.22 11.53 -15.83
CA CYS A 58 0.00 10.74 -15.71
C CYS A 58 -1.12 11.53 -15.02
N LYS A 59 -0.78 12.33 -14.00
CA LYS A 59 -1.76 13.21 -13.31
C LYS A 59 -2.34 14.26 -14.28
N LYS A 60 -1.51 14.82 -15.16
CA LYS A 60 -1.93 15.79 -16.20
C LYS A 60 -2.96 15.24 -17.17
N LEU A 61 -3.05 13.92 -17.36
CA LEU A 61 -4.13 13.31 -18.14
C LEU A 61 -5.51 13.76 -17.62
N LEU A 62 -5.67 13.80 -16.29
CA LEU A 62 -6.92 14.14 -15.62
C LEU A 62 -7.28 15.62 -15.73
N THR A 63 -6.29 16.51 -15.89
CA THR A 63 -6.54 17.96 -16.04
C THR A 63 -6.66 18.38 -17.50
N ASP A 64 -5.86 17.77 -18.38
CA ASP A 64 -5.63 18.30 -19.72
C ASP A 64 -6.49 17.57 -20.77
N MET A 65 -6.72 16.26 -20.60
CA MET A 65 -7.36 15.41 -21.61
C MET A 65 -8.76 14.96 -21.20
N ILE A 66 -8.94 14.60 -19.92
CA ILE A 66 -10.23 14.12 -19.40
C ILE A 66 -10.71 14.91 -18.16
N PRO A 67 -10.72 16.26 -18.19
CA PRO A 67 -11.15 17.08 -17.05
C PRO A 67 -12.59 16.79 -16.60
N PHE A 68 -13.44 16.31 -17.51
CA PHE A 68 -14.81 15.89 -17.21
C PHE A 68 -14.90 14.68 -16.26
N ALA A 69 -13.80 13.94 -16.06
CA ALA A 69 -13.73 12.86 -15.09
C ALA A 69 -13.65 13.37 -13.63
N LEU A 70 -13.24 14.63 -13.42
CA LEU A 70 -13.20 15.25 -12.10
C LEU A 70 -14.57 15.84 -11.74
N GLN A 71 -15.25 15.23 -10.77
CA GLN A 71 -16.56 15.71 -10.31
C GLN A 71 -16.43 16.95 -9.40
N PRO A 72 -17.47 17.77 -9.27
CA PRO A 72 -17.48 18.89 -8.33
C PRO A 72 -17.11 18.43 -6.90
N GLY A 73 -16.12 19.10 -6.31
CA GLY A 73 -15.61 18.80 -4.97
C GLY A 73 -14.51 17.72 -4.92
N TRP A 74 -14.12 17.11 -6.05
CA TRP A 74 -13.00 16.17 -6.09
C TRP A 74 -11.69 16.92 -6.33
N ALA A 75 -10.61 16.44 -5.71
CA ALA A 75 -9.26 16.97 -5.86
C ALA A 75 -8.31 15.89 -6.36
N LEU A 76 -7.28 16.31 -7.10
CA LEU A 76 -6.18 15.41 -7.44
C LEU A 76 -5.37 15.13 -6.18
N GLU A 77 -5.14 13.85 -5.96
CA GLU A 77 -4.28 13.40 -4.89
C GLU A 77 -2.80 13.62 -5.27
N GLU A 78 -2.00 14.04 -4.28
CA GLU A 78 -0.68 14.60 -4.49
C GLU A 78 0.47 13.60 -4.34
N HIS A 79 0.27 12.45 -3.67
CA HIS A 79 1.35 11.46 -3.52
C HIS A 79 1.92 11.03 -4.88
N ASP A 80 3.17 10.60 -4.88
CA ASP A 80 3.92 10.18 -6.07
C ASP A 80 4.01 8.66 -6.20
N LEU A 81 3.78 7.96 -5.09
CA LEU A 81 3.76 6.50 -5.03
C LEU A 81 2.72 6.01 -4.01
N MET A 82 1.93 5.01 -4.39
CA MET A 82 1.24 4.14 -3.43
C MET A 82 1.96 2.81 -3.33
N VAL A 83 2.31 2.38 -2.12
CA VAL A 83 2.77 1.00 -1.85
C VAL A 83 1.64 0.25 -1.18
N GLN A 84 1.24 -0.87 -1.76
CA GLN A 84 0.11 -1.68 -1.31
C GLN A 84 0.59 -3.09 -0.98
N VAL A 85 0.21 -3.61 0.19
CA VAL A 85 0.56 -4.95 0.67
C VAL A 85 -0.71 -5.67 1.10
N TRP A 86 -0.90 -6.90 0.62
CA TRP A 86 -2.02 -7.76 0.99
C TRP A 86 -1.53 -8.93 1.84
N VAL A 87 -2.21 -9.18 2.96
CA VAL A 87 -1.95 -10.29 3.88
C VAL A 87 -3.25 -10.94 4.32
N ARG A 88 -3.20 -12.13 4.94
CA ARG A 88 -4.41 -12.81 5.47
C ARG A 88 -4.78 -12.34 6.87
N THR A 89 -3.79 -12.02 7.70
CA THR A 89 -4.02 -11.69 9.11
C THR A 89 -3.28 -10.43 9.54
N THR A 90 -3.75 -9.79 10.61
CA THR A 90 -3.04 -8.67 11.24
C THR A 90 -1.70 -9.10 11.84
N ASN A 91 -1.55 -10.37 12.22
CA ASN A 91 -0.27 -10.93 12.69
C ASN A 91 0.78 -11.00 11.59
N ASP A 92 0.40 -11.40 10.37
CA ASP A 92 1.31 -11.38 9.21
C ASP A 92 1.80 -9.95 8.95
N MET A 93 0.89 -8.97 9.02
CA MET A 93 1.23 -7.55 8.91
C MET A 93 2.17 -7.09 10.02
N ALA A 94 1.91 -7.47 11.27
CA ALA A 94 2.75 -7.12 12.41
C ALA A 94 4.16 -7.73 12.26
N ALA A 95 4.25 -9.00 11.87
CA ALA A 95 5.51 -9.69 11.63
C ALA A 95 6.39 -8.94 10.61
N ILE A 96 5.80 -8.47 9.51
CA ILE A 96 6.47 -7.62 8.52
C ILE A 96 7.07 -6.37 9.18
N PHE A 97 6.28 -5.61 9.95
CA PHE A 97 6.74 -4.35 10.54
C PHE A 97 7.75 -4.52 11.68
N THR A 98 7.79 -5.69 12.30
CA THR A 98 8.75 -6.04 13.35
C THR A 98 10.00 -6.77 12.82
N ASP A 99 10.05 -7.10 11.52
CA ASP A 99 11.23 -7.71 10.92
C ASP A 99 12.41 -6.72 10.96
N PRO A 100 13.56 -7.07 11.57
CA PRO A 100 14.69 -6.15 11.68
C PRO A 100 15.27 -5.72 10.33
N GLU A 101 15.30 -6.60 9.33
CA GLU A 101 15.75 -6.24 7.98
C GLU A 101 14.78 -5.25 7.33
N PHE A 102 13.46 -5.45 7.56
CA PHE A 102 12.46 -4.51 7.09
C PHE A 102 12.63 -3.14 7.75
N GLN A 103 12.79 -3.10 9.08
CA GLN A 103 13.01 -1.87 9.83
C GLN A 103 14.30 -1.15 9.41
N MET A 104 15.38 -1.88 9.14
CA MET A 104 16.61 -1.29 8.61
C MET A 104 16.40 -0.73 7.20
N LEU A 105 15.63 -1.42 6.36
CA LEU A 105 15.33 -0.99 5.01
C LEU A 105 14.47 0.28 4.99
N VAL A 106 13.38 0.32 5.77
CA VAL A 106 12.43 1.44 5.77
C VAL A 106 12.77 2.57 6.74
N GLY A 107 13.48 2.25 7.83
CA GLY A 107 13.91 3.18 8.87
C GLY A 107 15.26 3.84 8.58
N GLY A 108 15.94 3.45 7.50
CA GLY A 108 17.04 4.23 6.95
C GLY A 108 16.55 5.54 6.35
N SER A 109 17.39 6.59 6.37
CA SER A 109 17.12 7.78 5.55
C SER A 109 17.01 7.35 4.09
N THR A 110 15.81 7.48 3.52
CA THR A 110 15.53 7.23 2.10
C THR A 110 15.47 8.59 1.43
N PRO A 111 16.59 9.08 0.89
CA PRO A 111 16.73 10.50 0.61
C PRO A 111 15.79 10.96 -0.51
N GLU A 112 15.35 10.07 -1.39
CA GLU A 112 14.39 10.36 -2.47
C GLU A 112 12.95 10.56 -1.98
N VAL A 113 12.63 10.15 -0.74
CA VAL A 113 11.26 10.19 -0.19
C VAL A 113 11.19 11.18 0.98
N GLN A 114 10.08 11.92 1.05
CA GLN A 114 9.79 12.76 2.21
C GLN A 114 9.48 11.90 3.45
N ASP A 115 9.72 12.47 4.63
CA ASP A 115 9.35 11.84 5.91
C ASP A 115 7.82 11.81 6.09
N LYS A 116 7.11 12.73 5.43
CA LYS A 116 5.65 12.72 5.33
C LYS A 116 5.17 11.49 4.57
N ALA A 117 4.23 10.77 5.17
CA ALA A 117 3.47 9.71 4.52
C ALA A 117 2.03 9.70 5.04
N HIS A 118 1.11 9.20 4.24
CA HIS A 118 -0.23 8.81 4.71
C HIS A 118 -0.36 7.29 4.63
N ILE A 119 -1.15 6.70 5.53
CA ILE A 119 -1.34 5.25 5.61
C ILE A 119 -2.82 4.95 5.79
N THR A 120 -3.30 3.90 5.13
CA THR A 120 -4.66 3.36 5.31
C THR A 120 -4.65 1.83 5.27
N ALA A 121 -5.69 1.22 5.85
CA ALA A 121 -5.91 -0.22 5.84
C ALA A 121 -7.36 -0.53 5.50
N GLY A 122 -7.59 -1.61 4.75
CA GLY A 122 -8.93 -2.03 4.34
C GLY A 122 -8.92 -3.37 3.60
N TRP A 123 -9.91 -3.58 2.73
CA TRP A 123 -9.98 -4.73 1.82
C TRP A 123 -10.20 -4.24 0.39
N GLU A 124 -10.02 -5.13 -0.58
CA GLU A 124 -10.26 -4.85 -2.00
C GLU A 124 -11.48 -5.62 -2.50
N GLU A 125 -12.33 -4.95 -3.27
CA GLU A 125 -13.41 -5.58 -4.04
C GLU A 125 -13.06 -5.53 -5.51
N VAL A 126 -12.97 -6.71 -6.13
CA VAL A 126 -12.63 -6.84 -7.54
C VAL A 126 -13.91 -7.16 -8.31
N PHE A 127 -14.41 -6.18 -9.06
CA PHE A 127 -15.62 -6.33 -9.89
C PHE A 127 -15.31 -6.77 -11.32
N VAL A 128 -14.09 -6.51 -11.81
CA VAL A 128 -13.62 -6.91 -13.14
C VAL A 128 -12.21 -7.46 -13.02
N GLU A 129 -11.97 -8.66 -13.54
CA GLU A 129 -10.66 -9.29 -13.63
C GLU A 129 -10.54 -9.99 -14.99
N ASP A 130 -9.38 -9.89 -15.65
CA ASP A 130 -9.12 -10.49 -16.97
C ASP A 130 -10.22 -10.18 -18.03
N ASN A 131 -10.69 -8.91 -18.06
CA ASN A 131 -11.75 -8.41 -18.93
C ASN A 131 -13.11 -9.14 -18.76
N LYS A 132 -13.37 -9.69 -17.57
CA LYS A 132 -14.63 -10.36 -17.22
C LYS A 132 -15.19 -9.78 -15.93
N ILE A 133 -16.50 -9.65 -15.86
CA ILE A 133 -17.20 -9.30 -14.63
C ILE A 133 -17.04 -10.47 -13.65
N VAL A 134 -16.63 -10.14 -12.43
CA VAL A 134 -16.54 -11.11 -11.33
C VAL A 134 -17.92 -11.22 -10.69
N GLU A 135 -18.70 -12.20 -11.15
CA GLU A 135 -20.00 -12.54 -10.56
C GLU A 135 -19.79 -13.52 -9.41
N CYS A 136 -19.67 -13.01 -8.19
CA CYS A 136 -19.55 -13.86 -7.01
C CYS A 136 -20.19 -13.16 -5.80
N PRO A 137 -20.87 -13.90 -4.90
CA PRO A 137 -21.45 -13.30 -3.71
C PRO A 137 -20.34 -12.73 -2.82
N PHE A 138 -20.21 -11.42 -2.90
CA PHE A 138 -19.52 -10.55 -1.98
C PHE A 138 -20.01 -10.81 -0.54
N PRO A 139 -19.13 -11.15 0.43
CA PRO A 139 -19.54 -11.35 1.82
C PRO A 139 -20.20 -10.09 2.42
N PRO A 140 -21.00 -10.22 3.48
CA PRO A 140 -21.50 -9.07 4.24
C PRO A 140 -20.37 -8.19 4.79
N TYR A 141 -20.71 -6.94 5.13
CA TYR A 141 -19.77 -5.97 5.68
C TYR A 141 -19.08 -6.45 6.96
N GLU A 142 -19.83 -7.11 7.85
CA GLU A 142 -19.36 -7.62 9.14
C GLU A 142 -18.23 -8.64 8.94
N GLU A 143 -18.38 -9.49 7.93
CA GLU A 143 -17.40 -10.52 7.62
C GLU A 143 -16.12 -9.94 7.00
N ARG A 144 -16.23 -8.84 6.26
CA ARG A 144 -15.10 -8.15 5.62
C ARG A 144 -14.35 -7.26 6.57
N SER A 145 -15.05 -6.43 7.33
CA SER A 145 -14.45 -5.55 8.34
C SER A 145 -13.73 -6.33 9.43
N ALA A 146 -14.11 -7.59 9.67
CA ALA A 146 -13.40 -8.51 10.57
C ALA A 146 -11.92 -8.76 10.20
N VAL A 147 -11.49 -8.53 8.95
CA VAL A 147 -10.06 -8.65 8.57
C VAL A 147 -9.16 -7.68 9.33
N GLY A 148 -9.71 -6.55 9.80
CA GLY A 148 -9.00 -5.60 10.67
C GLY A 148 -9.11 -5.91 12.15
N ALA A 149 -10.07 -6.74 12.56
CA ALA A 149 -10.34 -7.08 13.97
C ALA A 149 -9.70 -8.40 14.41
N GLY A 150 -9.34 -9.26 13.45
CA GLY A 150 -8.86 -10.62 13.68
C GLY A 150 -7.38 -10.70 14.03
N SER A 151 -6.99 -10.21 15.21
CA SER A 151 -6.03 -10.80 16.17
C SER A 151 -5.78 -9.77 17.25
N THR A 152 -5.94 -10.14 18.52
CA THR A 152 -5.24 -9.45 19.61
C THR A 152 -3.76 -9.42 19.22
N LEU A 153 -3.22 -8.22 18.97
CA LEU A 153 -1.81 -8.01 18.65
C LEU A 153 -0.99 -8.33 19.90
N PHE A 154 -0.76 -9.61 20.16
CA PHE A 154 0.06 -10.07 21.27
C PHE A 154 1.46 -9.46 21.13
N GLY A 155 1.79 -8.49 21.99
CA GLY A 155 3.13 -7.95 22.13
C GLY A 155 3.38 -6.54 21.55
N LEU A 156 2.41 -5.87 20.91
CA LEU A 156 2.61 -4.47 20.47
C LEU A 156 2.62 -3.46 21.62
N ASP A 157 1.98 -3.76 22.76
CA ASP A 157 1.99 -2.91 23.95
C ASP A 157 3.40 -2.66 24.49
N LYS A 158 4.37 -3.52 24.14
CA LYS A 158 5.80 -3.37 24.53
C LYS A 158 6.64 -2.60 23.51
N ILE A 159 6.13 -2.34 22.31
CA ILE A 159 6.89 -1.68 21.22
C ILE A 159 6.61 -0.17 21.20
N ALA A 160 5.43 0.24 21.68
CA ALA A 160 5.07 1.64 21.85
C ALA A 160 5.97 2.40 22.86
N GLU A 161 6.61 1.70 23.80
CA GLU A 161 7.56 2.31 24.75
C GLU A 161 8.97 2.54 24.16
N GLY A 162 9.31 1.90 23.04
CA GLY A 162 10.67 1.90 22.49
C GLY A 162 10.92 2.80 21.29
N THR A 163 9.87 3.33 20.65
CA THR A 163 10.02 4.11 19.41
C THR A 163 9.64 5.57 19.63
N LYS A 164 10.52 6.30 20.31
CA LYS A 164 10.63 7.75 20.10
C LYS A 164 11.59 7.97 18.94
N ILE A 165 11.06 8.47 17.83
CA ILE A 165 11.81 9.30 16.90
C ILE A 165 11.51 10.73 17.30
#